data_AF-A0A943CBU9-F1
#
_entry.id   AF-A0A943CBU9-F1
#
_cell.length_a   1.000
_cell.length_b   1.000
_cell.length_c   1.000
_cell.angle_alpha   90.00
_cell.angle_beta   90.00
_cell.angle_gamma   90.00
#
_symmetry.space_group_name_H-M   'P 1'
#
loop_
_entity.id
_entity.type
_entity.pdbx_description
1 polymer ?
#
loop_
_entity_poly.entity_id
_entity_poly.type
_entity_poly.pdbx_seq_one_letter_code
_entity_poly.pdbx_strand_id
1 'polypeptide(L)'
;MKRRRRMNELAMAAAVAMMVSGFNMGAMAAEALAAEQISISECVEKVTAVTYVGDDGEMTESYVVTVDDAAAIEGLTKDQITAVMEQTNRETKEVTEVPVEIKDILVDGATLTIELTSPVSSNAVVNVNAGEKYDLTFTSETAERENFSIADFQALSFMGSNGTEILYRMRSGSGEKQPLVLWMHGSGECGTDNRIHITANRGATAFAEYTDDAYVIAAQYPESYHTPFEEGEEKIMEDWLAAYTELIQSLIEEGKVDADRVYLTGASMGGGLVLRYMTDYPELFARVVAMCSRGTINEDLSVLEAVADKPIWLFHAESDFVNPSVNSKEVYEKLVELGNKDAKLTIFSDEDLEKLGVGFSHAIWAPVLNDMEMMEWLFEA
;
A
#
# COMPACT_ATOMS: atom_id res chain seq x y z
N MET A 1 23.63 -31.85 -10.61
CA MET A 1 24.91 -32.63 -10.55
C MET A 1 25.01 -33.87 -11.46
N LYS A 2 24.04 -34.80 -11.49
CA LYS A 2 24.17 -36.07 -12.25
C LYS A 2 24.22 -35.93 -13.79
N ARG A 3 23.56 -34.91 -14.37
CA ARG A 3 23.64 -34.60 -15.82
C ARG A 3 25.02 -34.10 -16.25
N ARG A 4 25.60 -33.13 -15.50
CA ARG A 4 26.96 -32.59 -15.72
C ARG A 4 28.05 -33.67 -15.73
N ARG A 5 27.98 -34.65 -14.83
CA ARG A 5 28.98 -35.73 -14.76
C ARG A 5 28.93 -36.66 -15.98
N ARG A 6 27.73 -36.93 -16.51
CA ARG A 6 27.52 -37.77 -17.70
C ARG A 6 27.97 -37.08 -18.99
N MET A 7 27.82 -35.75 -19.07
CA MET A 7 28.27 -34.95 -20.22
C MET A 7 29.79 -34.79 -20.23
N ASN A 8 30.44 -34.62 -19.08
CA ASN A 8 31.90 -34.54 -19.00
C ASN A 8 32.59 -35.86 -19.42
N GLU A 9 31.99 -37.02 -19.12
CA GLU A 9 32.51 -38.32 -19.57
C GLU A 9 32.37 -38.51 -21.09
N LEU A 10 31.27 -38.02 -21.68
CA LEU A 10 31.03 -38.05 -23.14
C LEU A 10 31.94 -37.07 -23.90
N ALA A 11 32.16 -35.88 -23.37
CA ALA A 11 33.07 -34.88 -23.94
C ALA A 11 34.54 -35.36 -23.89
N MET A 12 34.94 -36.03 -22.80
CA MET A 12 36.30 -36.58 -22.67
C MET A 12 36.50 -37.80 -23.58
N ALA A 13 35.47 -38.64 -23.77
CA ALA A 13 35.51 -39.73 -24.74
C ALA A 13 35.59 -39.23 -26.20
N ALA A 14 34.89 -38.14 -26.53
CA ALA A 14 34.96 -37.51 -27.85
C ALA A 14 36.35 -36.86 -28.11
N ALA A 15 36.93 -36.20 -27.10
CA ALA A 15 38.26 -35.58 -27.20
C ALA A 15 39.38 -36.60 -27.42
N VAL A 16 39.31 -37.79 -26.78
CA VAL A 16 40.30 -38.87 -27.00
C VAL A 16 40.15 -39.50 -28.38
N ALA A 17 38.93 -39.63 -28.90
CA ALA A 17 38.68 -40.13 -30.26
C ALA A 17 39.18 -39.16 -31.35
N MET A 18 39.17 -37.84 -31.10
CA MET A 18 39.61 -36.80 -32.03
C MET A 18 41.13 -36.64 -32.11
N MET A 19 41.90 -37.01 -31.06
CA MET A 19 43.37 -36.96 -31.12
C MET A 19 43.99 -38.02 -32.05
N VAL A 20 43.24 -39.07 -32.41
CA VAL A 20 43.77 -40.18 -33.22
C VAL A 20 43.58 -39.96 -34.73
N SER A 21 42.75 -39.00 -35.17
CA SER A 21 42.31 -38.89 -36.57
C SER A 21 42.85 -37.70 -37.37
N GLY A 22 43.72 -36.84 -36.81
CA GLY A 22 44.45 -35.84 -37.59
C GLY A 22 43.58 -34.84 -38.39
N PHE A 23 42.40 -34.49 -37.86
CA PHE A 23 41.45 -33.60 -38.53
C PHE A 23 41.73 -32.10 -38.25
N ASN A 24 41.50 -31.28 -39.27
CA ASN A 24 41.90 -29.88 -39.40
C ASN A 24 41.25 -28.94 -38.35
N MET A 25 42.05 -28.35 -37.46
CA MET A 25 41.62 -27.59 -36.26
C MET A 25 41.05 -26.18 -36.52
N GLY A 26 41.02 -25.68 -37.75
CA GLY A 26 40.72 -24.26 -38.03
C GLY A 26 39.23 -23.88 -38.07
N ALA A 27 38.34 -24.78 -38.48
CA ALA A 27 36.93 -24.46 -38.74
C ALA A 27 35.99 -24.91 -37.61
N MET A 28 36.27 -26.04 -36.95
CA MET A 28 35.42 -26.54 -35.86
C MET A 28 35.71 -25.88 -34.50
N ALA A 29 36.85 -25.20 -34.34
CA ALA A 29 37.11 -24.42 -33.13
C ALA A 29 36.24 -23.15 -33.04
N ALA A 30 35.76 -22.62 -34.17
CA ALA A 30 34.80 -21.52 -34.21
C ALA A 30 33.36 -21.99 -33.94
N GLU A 31 33.00 -23.22 -34.33
CA GLU A 31 31.69 -23.82 -34.00
C GLU A 31 31.63 -24.44 -32.60
N ALA A 32 32.76 -24.85 -32.01
CA ALA A 32 32.83 -25.40 -30.64
C ALA A 32 32.95 -24.32 -29.54
N LEU A 33 33.07 -23.04 -29.91
CA LEU A 33 33.06 -21.87 -29.01
C LEU A 33 31.78 -21.04 -29.10
N ALA A 34 30.78 -21.51 -29.85
CA ALA A 34 29.39 -21.14 -29.58
C ALA A 34 28.98 -21.88 -28.29
N ALA A 35 29.38 -21.33 -27.14
CA ALA A 35 28.70 -21.68 -25.90
C ALA A 35 27.21 -21.47 -26.19
N GLU A 36 26.40 -22.53 -26.06
CA GLU A 36 24.94 -22.40 -25.97
C GLU A 36 24.69 -21.29 -24.96
N GLN A 37 24.31 -20.13 -25.48
CA GLN A 37 24.09 -18.96 -24.67
C GLN A 37 22.83 -19.26 -23.88
N ILE A 38 23.02 -19.50 -22.58
CA ILE A 38 21.94 -19.79 -21.65
C ILE A 38 20.98 -18.60 -21.73
N SER A 39 19.77 -18.82 -22.21
CA SER A 39 18.72 -17.79 -22.21
C SER A 39 18.31 -17.53 -20.77
N ILE A 40 18.24 -16.27 -20.34
CA ILE A 40 17.79 -15.94 -19.00
C ILE A 40 16.35 -16.40 -18.80
N SER A 41 15.46 -16.32 -19.79
CA SER A 41 14.05 -16.72 -19.64
C SER A 41 13.88 -18.17 -19.19
N GLU A 42 14.79 -19.07 -19.57
CA GLU A 42 14.78 -20.47 -19.12
C GLU A 42 15.36 -20.67 -17.70
N CYS A 43 16.08 -19.67 -17.19
CA CYS A 43 16.76 -19.67 -15.89
C CYS A 43 16.05 -18.83 -14.81
N VAL A 44 15.05 -18.00 -15.15
CA VAL A 44 14.31 -17.22 -14.15
C VAL A 44 13.54 -18.16 -13.22
N GLU A 45 13.93 -18.16 -11.94
CA GLU A 45 13.20 -18.88 -10.89
C GLU A 45 12.07 -18.02 -10.31
N LYS A 46 12.35 -16.73 -10.08
CA LYS A 46 11.45 -15.81 -9.38
C LYS A 46 11.65 -14.38 -9.87
N VAL A 47 10.55 -13.65 -10.02
CA VAL A 47 10.55 -12.19 -10.14
C VAL A 47 9.77 -11.62 -8.97
N THR A 48 10.35 -10.64 -8.27
CA THR A 48 9.74 -9.95 -7.14
C THR A 48 9.69 -8.45 -7.44
N ALA A 49 8.51 -7.84 -7.40
CA ALA A 49 8.34 -6.41 -7.32
C ALA A 49 8.53 -5.98 -5.86
N VAL A 50 9.54 -5.14 -5.61
CA VAL A 50 9.74 -4.51 -4.31
C VAL A 50 8.89 -3.25 -4.29
N THR A 51 7.96 -3.20 -3.35
CA THR A 51 6.93 -2.16 -3.27
C THR A 51 6.91 -1.46 -1.92
N TYR A 52 6.30 -0.29 -1.92
CA TYR A 52 6.03 0.51 -0.72
C TYR A 52 4.71 1.23 -0.87
N VAL A 53 4.15 1.71 0.24
CA VAL A 53 2.93 2.52 0.21
C VAL A 53 3.31 3.99 0.19
N GLY A 54 3.08 4.64 -0.95
CA GLY A 54 3.23 6.08 -1.13
C GLY A 54 1.89 6.83 -1.00
N ASP A 55 1.94 8.15 -1.17
CA ASP A 55 0.75 9.01 -1.06
C ASP A 55 -0.34 8.65 -2.09
N ASP A 56 0.07 8.17 -3.27
CA ASP A 56 -0.80 7.70 -4.36
C ASP A 56 -1.09 6.18 -4.29
N GLY A 57 -0.75 5.54 -3.17
CA GLY A 57 -0.92 4.11 -2.93
C GLY A 57 0.33 3.30 -3.18
N GLU A 58 0.17 2.01 -3.46
CA GLU A 58 1.30 1.09 -3.56
C GLU A 58 2.13 1.32 -4.84
N MET A 59 3.39 1.64 -4.65
CA MET A 59 4.37 1.94 -5.69
C MET A 59 5.44 0.86 -5.75
N THR A 60 5.86 0.51 -6.96
CA THR A 60 7.01 -0.37 -7.21
C THR A 60 8.26 0.48 -7.41
N GLU A 61 9.29 0.23 -6.60
CA GLU A 61 10.58 0.94 -6.71
C GLU A 61 11.64 0.12 -7.46
N SER A 62 11.54 -1.20 -7.41
CA SER A 62 12.49 -2.09 -8.09
C SER A 62 11.90 -3.46 -8.39
N TYR A 63 12.57 -4.18 -9.28
CA TYR A 63 12.32 -5.60 -9.52
C TYR A 63 13.56 -6.41 -9.18
N VAL A 64 13.37 -7.52 -8.48
CA VAL A 64 14.41 -8.48 -8.14
C VAL A 64 14.14 -9.78 -8.90
N VAL A 65 15.02 -10.10 -9.84
CA VAL A 65 14.99 -11.33 -10.64
C VAL A 65 16.00 -12.31 -10.05
N THR A 66 15.54 -13.49 -9.65
CA THR A 66 16.38 -14.60 -9.19
C THR A 66 16.49 -15.63 -10.30
N VAL A 67 17.71 -16.07 -10.61
CA VAL A 67 18.00 -17.08 -11.64
C VAL A 67 18.65 -18.33 -11.04
N ASP A 68 18.48 -19.49 -11.66
CA ASP A 68 19.08 -20.75 -11.20
C ASP A 68 20.57 -20.89 -11.55
N ASP A 69 21.05 -20.11 -12.54
CA ASP A 69 22.44 -20.00 -12.95
C ASP A 69 22.88 -18.53 -13.04
N ALA A 70 23.75 -18.11 -12.11
CA ALA A 70 24.32 -16.77 -12.05
C ALA A 70 25.02 -16.35 -13.37
N ALA A 71 25.53 -17.30 -14.15
CA ALA A 71 26.16 -17.01 -15.43
C ALA A 71 25.17 -16.41 -16.46
N ALA A 72 23.86 -16.60 -16.28
CA ALA A 72 22.83 -16.08 -17.17
C ALA A 72 22.72 -14.54 -17.11
N ILE A 73 22.96 -13.94 -15.94
CA ILE A 73 22.92 -12.49 -15.69
C ILE A 73 24.30 -11.84 -15.60
N GLU A 74 25.37 -12.63 -15.72
CA GLU A 74 26.75 -12.14 -15.59
C GLU A 74 27.10 -11.14 -16.71
N GLY A 75 27.59 -9.96 -16.32
CA GLY A 75 27.98 -8.91 -17.25
C GLY A 75 26.80 -8.19 -17.92
N LEU A 76 25.56 -8.38 -17.43
CA LEU A 76 24.44 -7.53 -17.78
C LEU A 76 24.72 -6.09 -17.33
N THR A 77 24.32 -5.12 -18.15
CA THR A 77 24.48 -3.69 -17.89
C THR A 77 23.15 -2.98 -18.06
N LYS A 78 22.96 -1.86 -17.35
CA LYS A 78 21.73 -1.06 -17.37
C LYS A 78 21.23 -0.76 -18.78
N ASP A 79 22.14 -0.36 -19.69
CA ASP A 79 21.81 0.05 -21.06
C ASP A 79 21.20 -1.07 -21.92
N GLN A 80 21.25 -2.32 -21.43
CA GLN A 80 20.69 -3.49 -22.09
C GLN A 80 19.28 -3.80 -21.62
N ILE A 81 18.80 -3.15 -20.57
CA ILE A 81 17.45 -3.32 -20.02
C ILE A 81 16.59 -2.14 -20.43
N THR A 82 15.39 -2.45 -20.94
CA THR A 82 14.33 -1.49 -21.17
C THR A 82 13.11 -1.88 -20.35
N ALA A 83 12.32 -0.88 -19.96
CA ALA A 83 11.05 -1.08 -19.29
C ALA A 83 10.01 -0.14 -19.91
N VAL A 84 8.81 -0.66 -20.14
CA VAL A 84 7.66 0.11 -20.60
C VAL A 84 6.47 -0.18 -19.73
N MET A 85 5.70 0.86 -19.39
CA MET A 85 4.47 0.78 -18.63
C MET A 85 3.29 0.92 -19.58
N GLU A 86 2.30 0.04 -19.45
CA GLU A 86 1.04 0.18 -20.16
C GLU A 86 0.17 1.24 -19.47
N GLN A 87 -0.29 2.20 -20.27
CA GLN A 87 -1.24 3.22 -19.86
C GLN A 87 -2.52 3.07 -20.67
N THR A 88 -3.61 2.73 -19.99
CA THR A 88 -4.94 2.66 -20.60
C THR A 88 -5.67 4.00 -20.48
N ASN A 89 -6.06 4.58 -21.61
CA ASN A 89 -6.96 5.72 -21.63
C ASN A 89 -8.33 5.31 -21.06
N ARG A 90 -8.79 6.01 -20.02
CA ARG A 90 -10.05 5.65 -19.33
C ARG A 90 -11.29 5.77 -20.21
N GLU A 91 -11.30 6.69 -21.17
CA GLU A 91 -12.44 6.97 -22.07
C GLU A 91 -12.42 6.07 -23.31
N THR A 92 -11.30 6.02 -24.03
CA THR A 92 -11.19 5.28 -25.29
C THR A 92 -10.86 3.80 -25.10
N LYS A 93 -10.38 3.42 -23.91
CA LYS A 93 -9.81 2.09 -23.59
C LYS A 93 -8.57 1.74 -24.42
N GLU A 94 -7.99 2.69 -25.13
CA GLU A 94 -6.74 2.51 -25.87
C GLU A 94 -5.57 2.32 -24.90
N VAL A 95 -4.70 1.37 -25.18
CA VAL A 95 -3.48 1.12 -24.41
C VAL A 95 -2.30 1.71 -25.15
N THR A 96 -1.51 2.52 -24.45
CA THR A 96 -0.26 3.11 -24.94
C THR A 96 0.89 2.70 -24.05
N GLU A 97 2.10 2.59 -24.60
CA GLU A 97 3.30 2.27 -23.82
C GLU A 97 4.06 3.55 -23.49
N VAL A 98 4.40 3.72 -22.21
CA VAL A 98 5.20 4.83 -21.71
C VAL A 98 6.52 4.28 -21.19
N PRO A 99 7.69 4.79 -21.64
CA PRO A 99 8.98 4.34 -21.14
C PRO A 99 9.09 4.53 -19.62
N VAL A 100 9.55 3.49 -18.92
CA VAL A 100 9.93 3.54 -17.51
C VAL A 100 11.44 3.68 -17.45
N GLU A 101 11.91 4.75 -16.81
CA GLU A 101 13.33 5.00 -16.69
C GLU A 101 13.94 4.10 -15.61
N ILE A 102 14.94 3.31 -16.00
CA ILE A 102 15.75 2.52 -15.07
C ILE A 102 16.80 3.45 -14.47
N LYS A 103 16.95 3.43 -13.16
CA LYS A 103 17.96 4.19 -12.42
C LYS A 103 19.31 3.50 -12.47
N ASP A 104 19.35 2.25 -12.03
CA ASP A 104 20.55 1.42 -12.01
C ASP A 104 20.17 -0.07 -11.98
N ILE A 105 21.17 -0.94 -12.13
CA ILE A 105 21.03 -2.36 -11.90
C ILE A 105 22.13 -2.87 -10.97
N LEU A 106 21.80 -3.89 -10.17
CA LEU A 106 22.76 -4.58 -9.32
C LEU A 106 22.71 -6.07 -9.62
N VAL A 107 23.85 -6.66 -9.98
CA VAL A 107 24.01 -8.11 -10.10
C VAL A 107 24.81 -8.60 -8.90
N ASP A 108 24.19 -9.42 -8.06
CA ASP A 108 24.82 -10.09 -6.92
C ASP A 108 24.57 -11.60 -6.99
N GLY A 109 25.58 -12.33 -7.46
CA GLY A 109 25.47 -13.78 -7.66
C GLY A 109 24.34 -14.14 -8.62
N ALA A 110 23.31 -14.78 -8.09
CA ALA A 110 22.15 -15.28 -8.83
C ALA A 110 20.97 -14.30 -8.83
N THR A 111 21.20 -13.06 -8.40
CA THR A 111 20.16 -12.04 -8.25
C THR A 111 20.48 -10.80 -9.09
N LEU A 112 19.49 -10.33 -9.84
CA LEU A 112 19.51 -9.08 -10.57
C LEU A 112 18.45 -8.15 -9.98
N THR A 113 18.87 -7.01 -9.42
CA THR A 113 17.98 -5.92 -9.01
C THR A 113 17.95 -4.86 -10.10
N ILE A 114 16.75 -4.41 -10.47
CA ILE A 114 16.48 -3.36 -11.45
C ILE A 114 15.79 -2.22 -10.72
N GLU A 115 16.52 -1.14 -10.43
CA GLU A 115 15.98 0.05 -9.75
C GLU A 115 15.31 0.99 -10.74
N LEU A 116 14.16 1.54 -10.40
CA LEU A 116 13.46 2.53 -11.22
C LEU A 116 13.84 3.95 -10.79
N THR A 117 13.95 4.90 -11.74
CA THR A 117 14.25 6.31 -11.42
C THR A 117 13.08 6.96 -10.70
N SER A 118 11.87 6.67 -11.17
CA SER A 118 10.63 7.09 -10.54
C SER A 118 9.79 5.84 -10.25
N PRO A 119 9.32 5.65 -9.02
CA PRO A 119 8.42 4.56 -8.70
C PRO A 119 7.16 4.61 -9.56
N VAL A 120 6.68 3.45 -9.96
CA VAL A 120 5.48 3.28 -10.77
C VAL A 120 4.37 2.68 -9.92
N SER A 121 3.11 3.01 -10.19
CA SER A 121 2.01 2.35 -9.47
C SER A 121 2.13 0.83 -9.65
N SER A 122 2.02 0.08 -8.55
CA SER A 122 2.07 -1.38 -8.57
C SER A 122 0.91 -2.04 -9.33
N ASN A 123 -0.14 -1.27 -9.63
CA ASN A 123 -1.25 -1.71 -10.48
C ASN A 123 -0.96 -1.50 -11.97
N ALA A 124 0.12 -0.81 -12.33
CA ALA A 124 0.52 -0.65 -13.71
C ALA A 124 1.21 -1.93 -14.22
N VAL A 125 0.88 -2.31 -15.45
CA VAL A 125 1.56 -3.40 -16.14
C VAL A 125 2.87 -2.86 -16.68
N VAL A 126 3.99 -3.41 -16.18
CA VAL A 126 5.33 -3.03 -16.61
C VAL A 126 5.97 -4.23 -17.28
N ASN A 127 6.31 -4.05 -18.55
CA ASN A 127 7.04 -5.02 -19.35
C ASN A 127 8.53 -4.66 -19.30
N VAL A 128 9.34 -5.55 -18.75
CA VAL A 128 10.80 -5.40 -18.68
C VAL A 128 11.44 -6.36 -19.68
N ASN A 129 12.39 -5.86 -20.47
CA ASN A 129 13.13 -6.64 -21.44
C ASN A 129 14.64 -6.37 -21.28
N ALA A 130 15.45 -7.42 -21.15
CA ALA A 130 16.89 -7.33 -21.37
C ALA A 130 17.19 -7.97 -22.73
N GLY A 131 17.71 -7.17 -23.67
CA GLY A 131 17.68 -7.42 -25.13
C GLY A 131 18.15 -8.80 -25.62
N GLU A 132 18.12 -9.03 -26.95
CA GLU A 132 18.27 -10.35 -27.60
C GLU A 132 19.41 -11.27 -27.09
N LYS A 133 20.48 -10.68 -26.56
CA LYS A 133 21.60 -11.40 -25.95
C LYS A 133 21.18 -12.19 -24.70
N TYR A 134 20.29 -11.66 -23.89
CA TYR A 134 19.93 -12.19 -22.58
C TYR A 134 18.54 -12.82 -22.55
N ASP A 135 17.63 -12.37 -23.43
CA ASP A 135 16.28 -12.94 -23.56
C ASP A 135 15.54 -13.02 -22.21
N LEU A 136 15.72 -11.99 -21.36
CA LEU A 136 14.93 -11.82 -20.15
C LEU A 136 13.72 -10.96 -20.50
N THR A 137 12.52 -11.51 -20.37
CA THR A 137 11.27 -10.73 -20.43
C THR A 137 10.37 -11.13 -19.29
N PHE A 138 9.82 -10.16 -18.57
CA PHE A 138 8.76 -10.39 -17.60
C PHE A 138 7.77 -9.23 -17.57
N THR A 139 6.57 -9.53 -17.08
CA THR A 139 5.55 -8.53 -16.76
C THR A 139 5.39 -8.43 -15.24
N SER A 140 5.13 -7.21 -14.74
CA SER A 140 4.80 -6.98 -13.33
C SER A 140 3.59 -7.80 -12.85
N GLU A 141 2.71 -8.23 -13.76
CA GLU A 141 1.57 -9.10 -13.44
C GLU A 141 1.98 -10.50 -12.95
N THR A 142 3.14 -10.99 -13.41
CA THR A 142 3.68 -12.30 -12.99
C THR A 142 4.64 -12.20 -11.80
N ALA A 143 4.97 -10.99 -11.36
CA ALA A 143 5.88 -10.77 -10.25
C ALA A 143 5.18 -11.00 -8.90
N GLU A 144 5.86 -11.68 -7.98
CA GLU A 144 5.48 -11.66 -6.57
C GLU A 144 5.68 -10.24 -6.01
N ARG A 145 4.93 -9.87 -4.96
CA ARG A 145 5.07 -8.55 -4.34
C ARG A 145 5.63 -8.68 -2.93
N GLU A 146 6.69 -7.93 -2.65
CA GLU A 146 7.21 -7.73 -1.31
C GLU A 146 7.09 -6.25 -0.96
N ASN A 147 6.18 -5.94 -0.04
CA ASN A 147 5.90 -4.56 0.36
C ASN A 147 6.49 -4.27 1.73
N PHE A 148 7.49 -3.39 1.80
CA PHE A 148 8.18 -3.13 3.06
C PHE A 148 7.41 -2.20 4.00
N SER A 149 6.55 -1.31 3.49
CA SER A 149 5.73 -0.41 4.34
C SER A 149 4.72 -1.18 5.20
N ILE A 150 4.32 -2.38 4.77
CA ILE A 150 3.37 -3.23 5.49
C ILE A 150 3.99 -4.52 6.02
N ALA A 151 5.31 -4.67 5.96
CA ALA A 151 6.01 -5.91 6.36
C ALA A 151 5.72 -6.28 7.83
N ASP A 152 5.56 -5.28 8.69
CA ASP A 152 5.32 -5.45 10.12
C ASP A 152 3.82 -5.48 10.50
N PHE A 153 2.93 -5.41 9.52
CA PHE A 153 1.48 -5.49 9.73
C PHE A 153 0.97 -6.92 9.59
N GLN A 154 0.54 -7.51 10.70
CA GLN A 154 -0.06 -8.84 10.71
C GLN A 154 -1.45 -8.81 10.07
N ALA A 155 -1.74 -9.75 9.17
CA ALA A 155 -3.09 -10.01 8.68
C ALA A 155 -3.86 -10.84 9.71
N LEU A 156 -4.94 -10.28 10.23
CA LEU A 156 -5.73 -10.88 11.30
C LEU A 156 -7.23 -10.80 10.96
N SER A 157 -8.02 -11.61 11.67
CA SER A 157 -9.47 -11.42 11.72
C SER A 157 -9.98 -11.43 13.16
N PHE A 158 -11.11 -10.78 13.39
CA PHE A 158 -11.79 -10.72 14.68
C PHE A 158 -13.28 -10.98 14.47
N MET A 159 -13.84 -11.92 15.23
CA MET A 159 -15.27 -12.23 15.19
C MET A 159 -15.97 -11.52 16.35
N GLY A 160 -16.75 -10.49 16.03
CA GLY A 160 -17.59 -9.81 17.01
C GLY A 160 -18.69 -10.72 17.56
N SER A 161 -19.19 -10.40 18.76
CA SER A 161 -20.24 -11.17 19.42
C SER A 161 -21.56 -11.17 18.64
N ASN A 162 -21.77 -10.18 17.77
CA ASN A 162 -22.88 -10.07 16.83
C ASN A 162 -22.70 -10.93 15.56
N GLY A 163 -21.58 -11.61 15.40
CA GLY A 163 -21.27 -12.46 14.24
C GLY A 163 -20.63 -11.72 13.06
N THR A 164 -20.29 -10.44 13.22
CA THR A 164 -19.54 -9.68 12.22
C THR A 164 -18.06 -10.04 12.28
N GLU A 165 -17.52 -10.53 11.16
CA GLU A 165 -16.08 -10.76 11.02
C GLU A 165 -15.39 -9.50 10.48
N ILE A 166 -14.43 -9.02 11.24
CA ILE A 166 -13.54 -7.93 10.86
C ILE A 166 -12.26 -8.52 10.29
N LEU A 167 -11.94 -8.19 9.04
CA LEU A 167 -10.60 -8.37 8.50
C LEU A 167 -9.79 -7.12 8.81
N TYR A 168 -8.61 -7.27 9.42
CA TYR A 168 -7.77 -6.12 9.74
C TYR A 168 -6.29 -6.43 9.62
N ARG A 169 -5.53 -5.35 9.42
CA ARG A 169 -4.08 -5.31 9.54
C ARG A 169 -3.71 -4.61 10.84
N MET A 170 -2.78 -5.21 11.58
CA MET A 170 -2.30 -4.63 12.83
C MET A 170 -0.77 -4.65 12.90
N ARG A 171 -0.20 -3.47 13.15
CA ARG A 171 1.16 -3.33 13.65
C ARG A 171 1.12 -3.18 15.17
N SER A 172 1.99 -3.90 15.87
CA SER A 172 2.08 -3.82 17.33
C SER A 172 3.00 -2.67 17.76
N GLY A 173 2.68 -2.04 18.90
CA GLY A 173 3.60 -1.12 19.56
C GLY A 173 4.75 -1.84 20.27
N SER A 174 5.78 -1.10 20.65
CA SER A 174 7.03 -1.62 21.23
C SER A 174 6.94 -2.08 22.72
N GLY A 175 5.75 -2.01 23.35
CA GLY A 175 5.58 -2.31 24.78
C GLY A 175 4.14 -2.51 25.24
N GLU A 176 3.94 -2.51 26.56
CA GLU A 176 2.62 -2.61 27.20
C GLU A 176 1.95 -1.24 27.27
N LYS A 177 0.61 -1.22 27.28
CA LYS A 177 -0.23 -0.01 27.35
C LYS A 177 0.25 1.10 26.41
N GLN A 178 0.38 0.77 25.14
CA GLN A 178 0.73 1.73 24.10
C GLN A 178 -0.53 2.44 23.58
N PRO A 179 -0.41 3.65 23.01
CA PRO A 179 -1.47 4.24 22.21
C PRO A 179 -1.95 3.30 21.11
N LEU A 180 -3.18 3.51 20.64
CA LEU A 180 -3.72 2.87 19.45
C LEU A 180 -4.19 3.93 18.47
N VAL A 181 -3.83 3.79 17.19
CA VAL A 181 -4.44 4.52 16.08
C VAL A 181 -5.29 3.55 15.28
N LEU A 182 -6.59 3.84 15.16
CA LEU A 182 -7.49 3.15 14.24
C LEU A 182 -7.66 3.99 12.96
N TRP A 183 -7.20 3.45 11.84
CA TRP A 183 -7.41 4.01 10.50
C TRP A 183 -8.67 3.42 9.85
N MET A 184 -9.55 4.32 9.38
CA MET A 184 -10.75 3.99 8.60
C MET A 184 -10.56 4.43 7.15
N HIS A 185 -10.52 3.47 6.24
CA HIS A 185 -10.25 3.70 4.81
C HIS A 185 -11.45 4.32 4.07
N GLY A 186 -11.24 4.76 2.82
CA GLY A 186 -12.29 5.28 1.93
C GLY A 186 -13.10 4.17 1.24
N SER A 187 -14.11 4.52 0.46
CA SER A 187 -14.97 3.50 -0.18
C SER A 187 -14.26 2.69 -1.26
N GLY A 188 -13.15 3.21 -1.82
CA GLY A 188 -12.37 2.52 -2.85
C GLY A 188 -11.63 1.29 -2.33
N GLU A 189 -11.45 1.19 -1.01
CA GLU A 189 -10.71 0.11 -0.37
C GLU A 189 -11.61 -0.93 0.33
N CYS A 190 -12.93 -0.79 0.20
CA CYS A 190 -13.86 -1.83 0.62
C CYS A 190 -13.54 -3.14 -0.11
N GLY A 191 -13.63 -4.27 0.60
CA GLY A 191 -13.24 -5.55 0.03
C GLY A 191 -13.15 -6.67 1.04
N THR A 192 -12.53 -7.77 0.61
CA THR A 192 -12.35 -8.99 1.42
C THR A 192 -10.92 -9.55 1.33
N ASP A 193 -10.00 -8.81 0.70
CA ASP A 193 -8.62 -9.26 0.45
C ASP A 193 -7.68 -9.08 1.65
N ASN A 194 -8.14 -8.39 2.70
CA ASN A 194 -7.35 -7.93 3.85
C ASN A 194 -6.05 -7.23 3.43
N ARG A 195 -6.09 -6.45 2.34
CA ARG A 195 -4.88 -5.82 1.78
C ARG A 195 -5.10 -4.43 1.22
N ILE A 196 -6.07 -4.19 0.34
CA ILE A 196 -6.17 -2.90 -0.36
C ILE A 196 -6.31 -1.71 0.60
N HIS A 197 -7.01 -1.87 1.72
CA HIS A 197 -7.21 -0.86 2.76
C HIS A 197 -5.95 -0.39 3.49
N ILE A 198 -4.82 -1.11 3.37
CA ILE A 198 -3.52 -0.68 3.89
C ILE A 198 -2.53 -0.28 2.78
N THR A 199 -2.87 -0.51 1.51
CA THR A 199 -1.96 -0.25 0.37
C THR A 199 -2.43 0.82 -0.59
N ALA A 200 -3.69 1.26 -0.53
CA ALA A 200 -4.23 2.27 -1.45
C ALA A 200 -3.77 3.70 -1.13
N ASN A 201 -3.34 3.96 0.10
CA ASN A 201 -2.75 5.22 0.55
C ASN A 201 -2.02 4.96 1.89
N ARG A 202 -1.29 5.96 2.38
CA ARG A 202 -0.51 5.88 3.64
C ARG A 202 -1.34 5.99 4.92
N GLY A 203 -2.66 5.83 4.87
CA GLY A 203 -3.54 6.06 6.01
C GLY A 203 -3.22 5.24 7.26
N ALA A 204 -2.65 4.04 7.12
CA ALA A 204 -2.10 3.30 8.26
C ALA A 204 -0.57 3.41 8.35
N THR A 205 0.13 3.34 7.22
CA THR A 205 1.60 3.27 7.22
C THR A 205 2.23 4.57 7.69
N ALA A 206 1.63 5.75 7.45
CA ALA A 206 2.14 7.03 7.94
C ALA A 206 2.25 7.06 9.47
N PHE A 207 1.30 6.47 10.20
CA PHE A 207 1.37 6.39 11.67
C PHE A 207 2.45 5.43 12.14
N ALA A 208 2.65 4.32 11.43
CA ALA A 208 3.72 3.37 11.71
C ALA A 208 5.11 3.93 11.40
N GLU A 209 5.23 4.79 10.38
CA GLU A 209 6.45 5.51 10.02
C GLU A 209 6.76 6.63 11.02
N TYR A 210 5.73 7.24 11.62
CA TYR A 210 5.89 8.30 12.62
C TYR A 210 6.40 7.78 13.96
N THR A 211 5.93 6.61 14.42
CA THR A 211 6.29 6.07 15.74
C THR A 211 6.28 4.55 15.83
N ASP A 212 7.22 3.99 16.59
CA ASP A 212 7.26 2.59 17.02
C ASP A 212 6.40 2.32 18.27
N ASP A 213 5.98 3.39 18.95
CA ASP A 213 5.32 3.38 20.25
C ASP A 213 3.80 3.58 20.11
N ALA A 214 3.19 2.86 19.16
CA ALA A 214 1.74 2.79 19.00
C ALA A 214 1.31 1.51 18.29
N TYR A 215 0.15 0.97 18.68
CA TYR A 215 -0.60 0.05 17.83
C TYR A 215 -1.19 0.84 16.67
N VAL A 216 -1.11 0.28 15.47
CA VAL A 216 -1.81 0.83 14.30
C VAL A 216 -2.69 -0.27 13.73
N ILE A 217 -3.99 -0.01 13.72
CA ILE A 217 -4.99 -0.91 13.15
C ILE A 217 -5.60 -0.25 11.92
N ALA A 218 -5.62 -0.99 10.83
CA ALA A 218 -6.42 -0.66 9.65
C ALA A 218 -7.38 -1.81 9.44
N ALA A 219 -8.68 -1.54 9.49
CA ALA A 219 -9.69 -2.59 9.34
C ALA A 219 -10.48 -2.39 8.05
N GLN A 220 -10.74 -3.48 7.34
CA GLN A 220 -11.36 -3.46 6.03
C GLN A 220 -12.88 -3.61 6.12
N TYR A 221 -13.59 -2.55 5.75
CA TYR A 221 -15.02 -2.57 5.50
C TYR A 221 -15.37 -3.46 4.30
N PRO A 222 -16.51 -4.17 4.33
CA PRO A 222 -16.91 -5.07 3.25
C PRO A 222 -17.44 -4.25 2.06
N GLU A 223 -17.50 -4.89 0.88
CA GLU A 223 -17.99 -4.26 -0.35
C GLU A 223 -19.41 -3.69 -0.23
N SER A 224 -20.24 -4.20 0.68
CA SER A 224 -21.65 -3.83 0.84
C SER A 224 -21.92 -2.43 1.42
N TYR A 225 -20.90 -1.58 1.56
CA TYR A 225 -21.05 -0.21 2.03
C TYR A 225 -20.77 0.76 0.89
N HIS A 226 -21.82 1.09 0.14
CA HIS A 226 -21.74 1.93 -1.05
C HIS A 226 -22.34 3.32 -0.80
N THR A 227 -22.32 4.15 -1.84
CA THR A 227 -22.98 5.45 -1.85
C THR A 227 -24.01 5.46 -2.98
N PRO A 228 -25.25 5.96 -2.78
CA PRO A 228 -25.83 6.50 -1.54
C PRO A 228 -26.09 5.41 -0.47
N PHE A 229 -26.44 5.83 0.75
CA PHE A 229 -26.82 4.90 1.81
C PHE A 229 -28.07 4.10 1.41
N GLU A 230 -27.92 2.81 1.16
CA GLU A 230 -29.06 1.93 0.88
C GLU A 230 -29.75 1.47 2.16
N GLU A 231 -31.05 1.15 2.06
CA GLU A 231 -31.85 0.66 3.18
C GLU A 231 -31.22 -0.63 3.76
N GLY A 232 -30.70 -0.56 5.00
CA GLY A 232 -29.99 -1.65 5.67
C GLY A 232 -28.49 -1.43 5.88
N GLU A 233 -27.87 -0.46 5.20
CA GLU A 233 -26.45 -0.13 5.40
C GLU A 233 -26.15 0.43 6.79
N GLU A 234 -27.12 1.11 7.42
CA GLU A 234 -26.97 1.61 8.79
C GLU A 234 -26.77 0.46 9.79
N LYS A 235 -27.56 -0.61 9.68
CA LYS A 235 -27.41 -1.78 10.55
C LYS A 235 -26.07 -2.46 10.34
N ILE A 236 -25.62 -2.58 9.09
CA ILE A 236 -24.29 -3.12 8.76
C ILE A 236 -23.22 -2.25 9.42
N MET A 237 -23.31 -0.93 9.27
CA MET A 237 -22.38 -0.01 9.90
C MET A 237 -22.35 -0.17 11.42
N GLU A 238 -23.51 -0.12 12.09
CA GLU A 238 -23.61 -0.34 13.53
C GLU A 238 -22.97 -1.66 13.98
N ASP A 239 -23.23 -2.75 13.25
CA ASP A 239 -22.66 -4.06 13.56
C ASP A 239 -21.14 -4.10 13.40
N TRP A 240 -20.61 -3.41 12.40
CA TRP A 240 -19.16 -3.27 12.19
C TRP A 240 -18.50 -2.41 13.28
N LEU A 241 -19.09 -1.27 13.63
CA LEU A 241 -18.59 -0.40 14.70
C LEU A 241 -18.65 -1.10 16.07
N ALA A 242 -19.67 -1.94 16.32
CA ALA A 242 -19.74 -2.77 17.51
C ALA A 242 -18.58 -3.79 17.55
N ALA A 243 -18.32 -4.49 16.44
CA ALA A 243 -17.21 -5.43 16.37
C ALA A 243 -15.82 -4.77 16.46
N TYR A 244 -15.64 -3.56 15.91
CA TYR A 244 -14.43 -2.75 16.14
C TYR A 244 -14.24 -2.38 17.60
N THR A 245 -15.35 -2.05 18.28
CA THR A 245 -15.30 -1.68 19.69
C THR A 245 -14.87 -2.85 20.54
N GLU A 246 -15.43 -4.04 20.28
CA GLU A 246 -15.03 -5.28 20.96
C GLU A 246 -13.55 -5.61 20.69
N LEU A 247 -13.06 -5.44 19.45
CA LEU A 247 -11.65 -5.62 19.13
C LEU A 247 -10.75 -4.68 19.96
N ILE A 248 -11.04 -3.37 19.98
CA ILE A 248 -10.26 -2.40 20.75
C ILE A 248 -10.31 -2.71 22.25
N GLN A 249 -11.50 -2.99 22.78
CA GLN A 249 -11.69 -3.34 24.18
C GLN A 249 -10.89 -4.60 24.57
N SER A 250 -10.85 -5.61 23.71
CA SER A 250 -10.04 -6.81 23.97
C SER A 250 -8.55 -6.48 24.11
N LEU A 251 -8.02 -5.58 23.28
CA LEU A 251 -6.61 -5.16 23.36
C LEU A 251 -6.32 -4.33 24.63
N ILE A 252 -7.30 -3.55 25.08
CA ILE A 252 -7.22 -2.81 26.35
C ILE A 252 -7.22 -3.79 27.54
N GLU A 253 -8.14 -4.76 27.55
CA GLU A 253 -8.27 -5.77 28.61
C GLU A 253 -7.03 -6.67 28.71
N GLU A 254 -6.39 -6.96 27.56
CA GLU A 254 -5.12 -7.68 27.49
C GLU A 254 -3.92 -6.86 27.99
N GLY A 255 -4.09 -5.56 28.28
CA GLY A 255 -3.04 -4.66 28.75
C GLY A 255 -2.13 -4.12 27.65
N LYS A 256 -2.42 -4.43 26.38
CA LYS A 256 -1.66 -3.99 25.21
C LYS A 256 -1.87 -2.50 24.92
N VAL A 257 -3.12 -2.07 24.93
CA VAL A 257 -3.53 -0.71 24.58
C VAL A 257 -3.85 0.09 25.84
N ASP A 258 -3.43 1.35 25.84
CA ASP A 258 -3.82 2.34 26.83
C ASP A 258 -5.21 2.90 26.50
N ALA A 259 -6.17 2.68 27.40
CA ALA A 259 -7.56 3.11 27.21
C ALA A 259 -7.69 4.64 27.06
N ASP A 260 -6.76 5.41 27.63
CA ASP A 260 -6.79 6.88 27.57
C ASP A 260 -6.11 7.43 26.29
N ARG A 261 -5.55 6.56 25.44
CA ARG A 261 -4.81 6.93 24.22
C ARG A 261 -5.23 6.12 23.00
N VAL A 262 -6.55 6.01 22.80
CA VAL A 262 -7.14 5.46 21.57
C VAL A 262 -7.51 6.61 20.64
N TYR A 263 -6.90 6.63 19.47
CA TYR A 263 -7.05 7.68 18.46
C TYR A 263 -7.78 7.14 17.23
N LEU A 264 -8.67 7.95 16.67
CA LEU A 264 -9.49 7.56 15.51
C LEU A 264 -9.22 8.48 14.33
N THR A 265 -8.99 7.91 13.16
CA THR A 265 -8.67 8.67 11.96
C THR A 265 -9.17 7.99 10.69
N GLY A 266 -9.44 8.77 9.64
CA GLY A 266 -9.98 8.22 8.41
C GLY A 266 -10.28 9.27 7.35
N ALA A 267 -10.45 8.82 6.11
CA ALA A 267 -10.69 9.68 4.94
C ALA A 267 -11.94 9.29 4.15
N SER A 268 -12.60 10.28 3.56
CA SER A 268 -13.79 10.08 2.70
C SER A 268 -14.91 9.34 3.43
N MET A 269 -15.27 8.13 2.97
CA MET A 269 -16.13 7.18 3.67
C MET A 269 -15.67 6.95 5.12
N GLY A 270 -14.38 6.65 5.31
CA GLY A 270 -13.76 6.47 6.61
C GLY A 270 -13.76 7.75 7.44
N GLY A 271 -13.65 8.93 6.81
CA GLY A 271 -13.77 10.21 7.49
C GLY A 271 -15.20 10.45 8.02
N GLY A 272 -16.22 9.98 7.30
CA GLY A 272 -17.59 9.94 7.80
C GLY A 272 -17.79 8.90 8.91
N LEU A 273 -17.17 7.72 8.77
CA LEU A 273 -17.22 6.69 9.82
C LEU A 273 -16.52 7.13 11.10
N VAL A 274 -15.45 7.93 11.02
CA VAL A 274 -14.81 8.54 12.20
C VAL A 274 -15.83 9.32 13.02
N LEU A 275 -16.60 10.20 12.35
CA LEU A 275 -17.60 11.04 13.02
C LEU A 275 -18.77 10.23 13.58
N ARG A 276 -19.26 9.24 12.83
CA ARG A 276 -20.33 8.35 13.32
C ARG A 276 -19.84 7.50 14.50
N TYR A 277 -18.65 6.95 14.40
CA TYR A 277 -18.12 6.02 15.39
C TYR A 277 -17.82 6.71 16.71
N MET A 278 -17.23 7.91 16.67
CA MET A 278 -17.01 8.67 17.90
C MET A 278 -18.32 9.08 18.58
N THR A 279 -19.39 9.37 17.84
CA THR A 279 -20.68 9.77 18.46
C THR A 279 -21.44 8.59 19.02
N ASP A 280 -21.31 7.42 18.39
CA ASP A 280 -21.94 6.18 18.87
C ASP A 280 -21.20 5.62 20.11
N TYR A 281 -19.89 5.89 20.23
CA TYR A 281 -19.01 5.41 21.32
C TYR A 281 -18.15 6.56 21.90
N PRO A 282 -18.76 7.56 22.54
CA PRO A 282 -18.10 8.83 22.93
C PRO A 282 -16.95 8.68 23.94
N GLU A 283 -16.96 7.61 24.73
CA GLU A 283 -15.93 7.35 25.74
C GLU A 283 -14.70 6.64 25.20
N LEU A 284 -14.76 6.08 23.98
CA LEU A 284 -13.69 5.21 23.48
C LEU A 284 -12.47 5.98 22.99
N PHE A 285 -12.68 7.17 22.41
CA PHE A 285 -11.63 7.88 21.69
C PHE A 285 -11.15 9.11 22.46
N ALA A 286 -9.82 9.23 22.57
CA ALA A 286 -9.16 10.36 23.20
C ALA A 286 -9.08 11.56 22.25
N ARG A 287 -8.79 11.33 20.96
CA ARG A 287 -8.75 12.34 19.90
C ARG A 287 -9.14 11.75 18.56
N VAL A 288 -9.67 12.60 17.68
CA VAL A 288 -10.06 12.18 16.34
C VAL A 288 -9.58 13.14 15.25
N VAL A 289 -9.24 12.58 14.09
CA VAL A 289 -8.94 13.32 12.86
C VAL A 289 -9.85 12.81 11.75
N ALA A 290 -10.71 13.66 11.20
CA ALA A 290 -11.58 13.27 10.10
C ALA A 290 -11.21 14.05 8.83
N MET A 291 -10.96 13.32 7.75
CA MET A 291 -10.49 13.88 6.47
C MET A 291 -11.58 13.73 5.40
N CYS A 292 -11.84 14.80 4.65
CA CYS A 292 -12.80 14.89 3.52
C CYS A 292 -14.11 14.13 3.77
N SER A 293 -14.67 14.32 4.96
CA SER A 293 -15.68 13.44 5.53
C SER A 293 -16.94 13.35 4.69
N ARG A 294 -17.38 12.11 4.42
CA ARG A 294 -18.75 11.85 3.95
C ARG A 294 -19.73 12.23 5.06
N GLY A 295 -20.85 12.87 4.70
CA GLY A 295 -21.84 13.29 5.67
C GLY A 295 -22.65 12.12 6.23
N THR A 296 -22.24 11.61 7.38
CA THR A 296 -22.86 10.47 8.09
C THR A 296 -23.72 10.88 9.28
N ILE A 297 -23.48 12.09 9.81
CA ILE A 297 -24.22 12.67 10.94
C ILE A 297 -24.88 14.00 10.58
N ASN A 298 -24.73 14.48 9.35
CA ASN A 298 -25.24 15.79 8.92
C ASN A 298 -26.78 15.88 8.92
N GLU A 299 -27.48 14.74 8.91
CA GLU A 299 -28.94 14.71 9.07
C GLU A 299 -29.39 15.06 10.50
N ASP A 300 -28.55 14.80 11.50
CA ASP A 300 -28.78 15.13 12.91
C ASP A 300 -27.47 15.46 13.64
N LEU A 301 -27.10 16.74 13.65
CA LEU A 301 -25.91 17.22 14.33
C LEU A 301 -26.05 17.28 15.87
N SER A 302 -27.24 16.98 16.44
CA SER A 302 -27.41 16.97 17.91
C SER A 302 -26.61 15.85 18.58
N VAL A 303 -26.27 14.79 17.83
CA VAL A 303 -25.41 13.69 18.30
C VAL A 303 -24.02 14.17 18.75
N LEU A 304 -23.56 15.33 18.28
CA LEU A 304 -22.28 15.94 18.69
C LEU A 304 -22.27 16.40 20.15
N GLU A 305 -23.44 16.53 20.81
CA GLU A 305 -23.52 16.84 22.24
C GLU A 305 -22.75 15.82 23.10
N ALA A 306 -22.70 14.55 22.67
CA ALA A 306 -22.02 13.48 23.39
C ALA A 306 -20.48 13.57 23.33
N VAL A 307 -19.93 14.36 22.40
CA VAL A 307 -18.48 14.48 22.14
C VAL A 307 -18.00 15.93 22.12
N ALA A 308 -18.79 16.85 22.66
CA ALA A 308 -18.52 18.29 22.63
C ALA A 308 -17.26 18.69 23.41
N ASP A 309 -16.74 17.82 24.27
CA ASP A 309 -15.51 18.01 25.05
C ASP A 309 -14.29 17.32 24.43
N LYS A 310 -14.46 16.58 23.33
CA LYS A 310 -13.38 15.81 22.70
C LYS A 310 -12.56 16.69 21.74
N PRO A 311 -11.22 16.52 21.70
CA PRO A 311 -10.38 17.13 20.66
C PRO A 311 -10.67 16.51 19.30
N ILE A 312 -11.10 17.33 18.34
CA ILE A 312 -11.54 16.91 17.01
C ILE A 312 -10.89 17.81 15.96
N TRP A 313 -10.14 17.24 15.01
CA TRP A 313 -9.59 18.00 13.89
C TRP A 313 -10.16 17.52 12.56
N LEU A 314 -10.86 18.42 11.88
CA LEU A 314 -11.45 18.17 10.57
C LEU A 314 -10.56 18.77 9.47
N PHE A 315 -10.37 18.03 8.38
CA PHE A 315 -9.63 18.48 7.20
C PHE A 315 -10.49 18.30 5.94
N HIS A 316 -10.52 19.29 5.05
CA HIS A 316 -11.28 19.20 3.79
C HIS A 316 -10.68 20.13 2.72
N ALA A 317 -10.86 19.82 1.43
CA ALA A 317 -10.66 20.82 0.38
C ALA A 317 -11.94 21.61 0.11
N GLU A 318 -11.82 22.91 -0.16
CA GLU A 318 -12.96 23.76 -0.55
C GLU A 318 -13.64 23.22 -1.82
N SER A 319 -12.84 22.75 -2.77
CA SER A 319 -13.24 22.28 -4.10
C SER A 319 -13.45 20.76 -4.19
N ASP A 320 -13.59 20.07 -3.06
CA ASP A 320 -13.94 18.65 -3.05
C ASP A 320 -15.33 18.44 -3.70
N PHE A 321 -15.33 17.83 -4.87
CA PHE A 321 -16.54 17.56 -5.65
C PHE A 321 -17.10 16.14 -5.43
N VAL A 322 -16.40 15.30 -4.66
CA VAL A 322 -16.85 13.95 -4.29
C VAL A 322 -17.66 14.03 -3.00
N ASN A 323 -17.07 14.60 -1.96
CA ASN A 323 -17.74 14.91 -0.70
C ASN A 323 -17.71 16.43 -0.50
N PRO A 324 -18.85 17.12 -0.50
CA PRO A 324 -18.85 18.57 -0.33
C PRO A 324 -18.29 18.99 1.05
N SER A 325 -17.42 20.01 1.06
CA SER A 325 -16.78 20.51 2.28
C SER A 325 -17.74 21.03 3.35
N VAL A 326 -18.99 21.32 2.98
CA VAL A 326 -20.08 21.65 3.92
C VAL A 326 -20.24 20.58 5.00
N ASN A 327 -19.98 19.30 4.68
CA ASN A 327 -20.08 18.20 5.62
C ASN A 327 -19.20 18.44 6.86
N SER A 328 -17.94 18.85 6.66
CA SER A 328 -17.01 19.15 7.76
C SER A 328 -17.25 20.54 8.38
N LYS A 329 -17.68 21.52 7.58
CA LYS A 329 -17.97 22.88 8.08
C LYS A 329 -19.12 22.88 9.07
N GLU A 330 -20.23 22.21 8.77
CA GLU A 330 -21.39 22.13 9.67
C GLU A 330 -21.06 21.42 10.99
N VAL A 331 -20.26 20.35 10.94
CA VAL A 331 -19.80 19.63 12.14
C VAL A 331 -18.94 20.54 13.01
N TYR A 332 -17.98 21.25 12.41
CA TYR A 332 -17.15 22.22 13.14
C TYR A 332 -17.98 23.34 13.76
N GLU A 333 -18.87 23.96 12.99
CA GLU A 333 -19.74 25.03 13.47
C GLU A 333 -20.59 24.57 14.65
N LYS A 334 -21.14 23.34 14.58
CA LYS A 334 -21.90 22.77 15.70
C LYS A 334 -21.04 22.52 16.94
N LEU A 335 -19.83 21.98 16.78
CA LEU A 335 -18.91 21.77 17.90
C LEU A 335 -18.55 23.09 18.60
N VAL A 336 -18.32 24.15 17.82
CA VAL A 336 -18.07 25.50 18.36
C VAL A 336 -19.31 26.05 19.08
N GLU A 337 -20.52 25.85 18.53
CA GLU A 337 -21.79 26.24 19.18
C GLU A 337 -21.96 25.53 20.55
N LEU A 338 -21.58 24.25 20.61
CA LEU A 338 -21.59 23.44 21.84
C LEU A 338 -20.47 23.82 22.84
N GLY A 339 -19.59 24.75 22.47
CA GLY A 339 -18.54 25.28 23.33
C GLY A 339 -17.25 24.47 23.32
N ASN A 340 -17.05 23.59 22.33
CA ASN A 340 -15.80 22.85 22.14
C ASN A 340 -14.66 23.84 21.83
N LYS A 341 -13.59 23.79 22.63
CA LYS A 341 -12.41 24.66 22.48
C LYS A 341 -11.24 24.01 21.76
N ASP A 342 -11.31 22.69 21.59
CA ASP A 342 -10.27 21.84 21.01
C ASP A 342 -10.67 21.33 19.61
N ALA A 343 -11.85 21.73 19.13
CA ALA A 343 -12.27 21.54 17.75
C ALA A 343 -11.42 22.42 16.81
N LYS A 344 -10.89 21.81 15.76
CA LYS A 344 -10.12 22.46 14.68
C LYS A 344 -10.73 22.12 13.32
N LEU A 345 -10.63 23.06 12.38
CA LEU A 345 -11.00 22.86 10.98
C LEU A 345 -9.93 23.46 10.07
N THR A 346 -9.40 22.65 9.17
CA THR A 346 -8.50 23.07 8.10
C THR A 346 -9.19 22.89 6.75
N ILE A 347 -9.38 23.98 6.02
CA ILE A 347 -9.91 23.96 4.65
C ILE A 347 -8.80 24.32 3.68
N PHE A 348 -8.45 23.41 2.78
CA PHE A 348 -7.48 23.63 1.71
C PHE A 348 -8.15 24.35 0.53
N SER A 349 -7.59 25.48 0.13
CA SER A 349 -7.96 26.15 -1.13
C SER A 349 -7.31 25.47 -2.33
N ASP A 350 -7.79 25.75 -3.55
CA ASP A 350 -7.14 25.26 -4.77
C ASP A 350 -5.66 25.67 -4.87
N GLU A 351 -5.31 26.85 -4.37
CA GLU A 351 -3.92 27.33 -4.32
C GLU A 351 -3.07 26.51 -3.33
N ASP A 352 -3.65 26.10 -2.19
CA ASP A 352 -2.95 25.23 -1.23
C ASP A 352 -2.72 23.83 -1.83
N LEU A 353 -3.74 23.27 -2.49
CA LEU A 353 -3.64 21.98 -3.17
C LEU A 353 -2.58 21.99 -4.27
N GLU A 354 -2.53 23.06 -5.08
CA GLU A 354 -1.50 23.22 -6.12
C GLU A 354 -0.09 23.26 -5.52
N LYS A 355 0.11 24.02 -4.43
CA LYS A 355 1.40 24.09 -3.72
C LYS A 355 1.82 22.75 -3.13
N LEU A 356 0.84 21.96 -2.68
CA LEU A 356 1.05 20.63 -2.11
C LEU A 356 1.16 19.52 -3.18
N GLY A 357 1.00 19.86 -4.46
CA GLY A 357 1.05 18.89 -5.56
C GLY A 357 -0.16 17.96 -5.63
N VAL A 358 -1.27 18.31 -4.99
CA VAL A 358 -2.49 17.49 -4.94
C VAL A 358 -3.36 17.81 -6.15
N GLY A 359 -3.31 16.94 -7.17
CA GLY A 359 -4.08 17.11 -8.40
C GLY A 359 -5.56 16.73 -8.32
N PHE A 360 -5.98 16.08 -7.23
CA PHE A 360 -7.36 15.65 -7.00
C PHE A 360 -7.85 16.17 -5.66
N SER A 361 -8.79 17.13 -5.68
CA SER A 361 -9.24 17.85 -4.48
C SER A 361 -9.83 16.96 -3.38
N HIS A 362 -10.32 15.77 -3.73
CA HIS A 362 -10.79 14.81 -2.72
C HIS A 362 -9.66 14.16 -1.92
N ALA A 363 -8.44 14.05 -2.49
CA ALA A 363 -7.31 13.32 -1.95
C ALA A 363 -6.49 14.10 -0.90
N ILE A 364 -7.15 14.92 -0.07
CA ILE A 364 -6.47 15.72 0.96
C ILE A 364 -5.85 14.88 2.08
N TRP A 365 -6.13 13.57 2.14
CA TRP A 365 -5.46 12.70 3.11
C TRP A 365 -3.95 12.64 2.85
N ALA A 366 -3.49 12.76 1.61
CA ALA A 366 -2.06 12.75 1.28
C ALA A 366 -1.28 13.87 1.98
N PRO A 367 -1.61 15.16 1.83
CA PRO A 367 -0.90 16.21 2.55
C PRO A 367 -1.14 16.17 4.08
N VAL A 368 -2.32 15.74 4.54
CA VAL A 368 -2.62 15.67 5.98
C VAL A 368 -1.80 14.58 6.67
N LEU A 369 -1.64 13.40 6.06
CA LEU A 369 -0.81 12.33 6.60
C LEU A 369 0.70 12.64 6.54
N ASN A 370 1.09 13.68 5.80
CA ASN A 370 2.45 14.23 5.78
C ASN A 370 2.64 15.41 6.74
N ASP A 371 1.57 15.89 7.39
CA ASP A 371 1.62 17.04 8.27
C ASP A 371 2.11 16.64 9.68
N MET A 372 3.32 17.08 10.01
CA MET A 372 3.92 16.84 11.32
C MET A 372 3.15 17.53 12.45
N GLU A 373 2.47 18.66 12.20
CA GLU A 373 1.64 19.32 13.22
C GLU A 373 0.42 18.46 13.55
N MET A 374 -0.20 17.84 12.54
CA MET A 374 -1.30 16.90 12.74
C MET A 374 -0.84 15.68 13.54
N MET A 375 0.30 15.10 13.18
CA MET A 375 0.87 13.95 13.89
C MET A 375 1.18 14.28 15.35
N GLU A 376 1.90 15.38 15.60
CA GLU A 376 2.23 15.82 16.97
C GLU A 376 0.96 16.10 17.79
N TRP A 377 -0.04 16.76 17.19
CA TRP A 377 -1.31 17.03 17.84
C TRP A 377 -2.12 15.76 18.12
N LEU A 378 -2.07 14.73 17.26
CA LEU A 378 -2.78 13.49 17.51
C LEU A 378 -2.21 12.75 18.72
N PHE A 379 -0.88 12.71 18.84
CA PHE A 379 -0.14 11.97 19.87
C PHE A 379 0.19 12.78 21.14
N GLU A 380 -0.13 14.07 21.18
CA GLU A 380 0.08 14.89 22.39
C GLU A 380 -0.69 14.28 23.58
N ALA A 381 -0.13 14.27 24.79
CA ALA A 381 -0.76 13.63 25.96
C ALA A 381 -1.42 14.68 26.85
#